data_AF-A0A9J6N5J9-F1
#
_entry.id   AF-A0A9J6N5J9-F1
#
_cell.length_a   1.000
_cell.length_b   1.000
_cell.length_c   1.000
_cell.angle_alpha   90.00
_cell.angle_beta   90.00
_cell.angle_gamma   90.00
#
_symmetry.space_group_name_H-M   'P 1'
#
loop_
_entity.id
_entity.type
_entity.pdbx_description
1 polymer ?
#
loop_
_entity_poly.entity_id
_entity_poly.type
_entity_poly.pdbx_seq_one_letter_code
_entity_poly.pdbx_strand_id
1 'polypeptide(L)'
;MMEKMIFGRYVPADSLIHKMDPRSKLIIIFLFVCVIFLANNGLTYALIGIYTFLMLGLSKIPIRFLYGGLKPIIWLVLFTFILQLFFTKGGSLIFHWGPVKIYEEGLKMGIFISLRFFFLILMTSLLTLTTTPIEITDGLETLLNPLKKVRFPV
;
A
#
# COMPACT_ATOMS: atom_id res chain seq x y z
N MET A 1 33.99 -5.09 7.33
CA MET A 1 33.28 -4.62 6.13
C MET A 1 32.22 -5.65 5.77
N MET A 2 31.06 -5.62 6.44
CA MET A 2 29.91 -6.50 6.21
C MET A 2 28.72 -5.58 5.94
N GLU A 3 28.83 -4.83 4.84
CA GLU A 3 27.74 -4.01 4.36
C GLU A 3 26.79 -4.84 3.51
N LYS A 4 25.49 -4.58 3.72
CA LYS A 4 24.40 -4.74 2.76
C LYS A 4 23.99 -6.17 2.44
N MET A 5 23.17 -6.75 3.31
CA MET A 5 21.85 -7.27 2.93
C MET A 5 21.02 -7.57 4.19
N ILE A 6 20.16 -6.64 4.57
CA ILE A 6 19.10 -6.83 5.58
C ILE A 6 17.82 -7.16 4.81
N PHE A 7 17.79 -8.32 4.15
CA PHE A 7 16.56 -8.87 3.58
C PHE A 7 15.90 -9.75 4.65
N GLY A 8 14.63 -9.49 4.97
CA GLY A 8 13.80 -10.43 5.74
C GLY A 8 13.74 -10.26 7.27
N ARG A 9 14.13 -9.12 7.84
CA ARG A 9 13.92 -8.88 9.29
C ARG A 9 12.58 -8.19 9.56
N TYR A 10 11.66 -8.96 10.15
CA TYR A 10 10.66 -8.44 11.09
C TYR A 10 11.33 -7.43 12.03
N VAL A 11 10.73 -6.26 12.21
CA VAL A 11 11.25 -5.26 13.14
C VAL A 11 10.53 -5.51 14.46
N PRO A 12 11.19 -6.11 15.47
CA PRO A 12 10.57 -6.28 16.77
C PRO A 12 10.34 -4.89 17.38
N ALA A 13 9.10 -4.44 17.37
CA ALA A 13 8.69 -3.21 18.02
C ALA A 13 7.48 -3.47 18.92
N ASP A 14 7.51 -2.89 20.11
CA ASP A 14 6.42 -3.01 21.09
C ASP A 14 5.31 -2.01 20.71
N SER A 15 4.38 -2.45 19.87
CA SER A 15 3.24 -1.64 19.45
C SER A 15 1.93 -2.41 19.46
N LEU A 16 0.81 -1.69 19.55
CA LEU A 16 -0.53 -2.30 19.57
C LEU A 16 -0.76 -3.16 18.34
N ILE A 17 -0.23 -2.74 17.19
CA ILE A 17 -0.35 -3.46 15.94
C ILE A 17 0.50 -4.72 15.95
N HIS A 18 1.71 -4.72 16.52
CA HIS A 18 2.49 -5.97 16.63
C HIS A 18 1.79 -7.03 17.49
N LYS A 19 0.99 -6.61 18.48
CA LYS A 19 0.23 -7.51 19.37
C LYS A 19 -1.10 -8.01 18.78
N MET A 20 -1.52 -7.51 17.62
CA MET A 20 -2.74 -7.99 16.97
C MET A 20 -2.53 -9.36 16.33
N ASP A 21 -3.55 -10.21 16.39
CA ASP A 21 -3.54 -11.51 15.73
C ASP A 21 -3.22 -11.39 14.23
N PRO A 22 -2.30 -12.21 13.69
CA PRO A 22 -1.92 -12.18 12.27
C PRO A 22 -3.10 -12.32 11.31
N ARG A 23 -4.09 -13.16 11.68
CA ARG A 23 -5.33 -13.38 10.90
C ARG A 23 -6.13 -12.09 10.72
N SER A 24 -6.30 -11.33 11.80
CA SER A 24 -7.02 -10.05 11.77
C SER A 24 -6.32 -9.04 10.87
N LYS A 25 -4.98 -8.98 10.90
CA LYS A 25 -4.21 -8.10 10.00
C LYS A 25 -4.37 -8.49 8.53
N LEU A 26 -4.34 -9.79 8.22
CA LEU A 26 -4.55 -10.29 6.86
C LEU A 26 -5.95 -9.93 6.34
N ILE A 27 -6.99 -10.14 7.16
CA ILE A 27 -8.36 -9.74 6.82
C ILE A 27 -8.45 -8.23 6.60
N ILE A 28 -7.84 -7.43 7.48
CA ILE A 28 -7.83 -5.96 7.37
C ILE A 28 -7.22 -5.52 6.05
N ILE A 29 -6.12 -6.13 5.62
CA ILE A 29 -5.46 -5.75 4.36
C ILE A 29 -6.28 -6.17 3.16
N PHE A 30 -6.86 -7.37 3.19
CA PHE A 30 -7.76 -7.82 2.14
C PHE A 30 -8.95 -6.85 1.99
N LEU A 31 -9.59 -6.47 3.09
CA LEU A 31 -10.66 -5.46 3.10
C LEU A 31 -10.16 -4.09 2.65
N PHE A 32 -8.96 -3.68 3.06
CA PHE A 32 -8.35 -2.43 2.64
C PHE A 32 -8.14 -2.37 1.13
N VAL A 33 -7.70 -3.48 0.51
CA VAL A 33 -7.63 -3.61 -0.95
C VAL A 33 -9.02 -3.43 -1.57
N CYS A 34 -10.06 -4.07 -1.06
CA CYS A 34 -11.41 -3.86 -1.59
C CYS A 34 -11.85 -2.39 -1.50
N VAL A 35 -11.62 -1.75 -0.35
CA VAL A 35 -12.03 -0.35 -0.09
C VAL A 35 -11.28 0.64 -0.98
N ILE A 36 -9.97 0.47 -1.18
CA ILE A 36 -9.17 1.42 -1.97
C ILE A 36 -9.50 1.38 -3.47
N PHE A 37 -9.96 0.23 -3.97
CA PHE A 37 -10.44 0.10 -5.34
C PHE A 37 -11.83 0.73 -5.53
N LEU A 38 -12.66 0.72 -4.49
CA LEU A 38 -13.98 1.35 -4.49
C LEU A 38 -13.92 2.87 -4.30
N ALA A 39 -12.81 3.39 -3.78
CA ALA A 39 -12.59 4.82 -3.59
C ALA A 39 -12.51 5.56 -4.93
N ASN A 40 -13.43 6.52 -5.12
CA ASN A 40 -13.58 7.32 -6.34
C ASN A 40 -13.49 8.84 -6.11
N ASN A 41 -13.43 9.29 -4.85
CA ASN A 41 -13.53 10.70 -4.48
C ASN A 41 -12.35 11.16 -3.61
N GLY A 42 -12.00 12.44 -3.69
CA GLY A 42 -10.94 13.02 -2.86
C GLY A 42 -11.16 12.80 -1.36
N LEU A 43 -12.42 12.88 -0.89
CA LEU A 43 -12.78 12.61 0.51
C LEU A 43 -12.52 11.15 0.92
N THR A 44 -12.83 10.18 0.04
CA THR A 44 -12.55 8.76 0.31
C THR A 44 -11.05 8.48 0.40
N TYR A 45 -10.24 9.10 -0.46
CA TYR A 45 -8.78 9.00 -0.39
C TYR A 45 -8.22 9.70 0.85
N ALA A 46 -8.81 10.80 1.30
CA ALA A 46 -8.43 11.45 2.55
C ALA A 46 -8.68 10.56 3.77
N LEU A 47 -9.86 9.91 3.84
CA LEU A 47 -10.17 8.95 4.91
C LEU A 47 -9.20 7.76 4.92
N ILE A 48 -8.89 7.21 3.74
CA ILE A 48 -7.90 6.13 3.57
C ILE A 48 -6.52 6.59 4.04
N GLY A 49 -6.13 7.82 3.68
CA GLY A 49 -4.89 8.43 4.14
C GLY A 49 -4.83 8.51 5.67
N ILE A 50 -5.85 9.09 6.30
CA ILE A 50 -5.94 9.21 7.77
C ILE A 50 -5.82 7.84 8.43
N TYR A 51 -6.59 6.85 7.97
CA TYR A 51 -6.53 5.48 8.50
C TYR A 51 -5.13 4.89 8.38
N THR A 52 -4.51 5.06 7.21
CA THR A 52 -3.17 4.52 6.91
C THR A 52 -2.08 5.16 7.79
N PHE A 53 -2.09 6.49 7.93
CA PHE A 53 -1.15 7.21 8.79
C PHE A 53 -1.37 6.93 10.27
N LEU A 54 -2.63 6.77 10.70
CA LEU A 54 -2.96 6.35 12.07
C LEU A 54 -2.39 4.96 12.36
N MET A 55 -2.54 4.00 11.45
CA MET A 55 -1.94 2.67 11.58
C MET A 55 -0.42 2.71 11.60
N LEU A 56 0.23 3.54 10.77
CA LEU A 56 1.67 3.76 10.87
C LEU A 56 2.10 4.32 12.24
N GLY A 57 1.39 5.33 12.75
CA GLY A 57 1.67 5.94 14.04
C GLY A 57 1.51 4.94 15.20
N LEU A 58 0.43 4.16 15.18
CA LEU A 58 0.19 3.09 16.15
C LEU A 58 1.22 1.95 16.04
N SER A 59 1.83 1.75 14.87
CA SER A 59 2.81 0.69 14.66
C SER A 59 4.15 1.01 15.32
N LYS A 60 4.44 2.28 15.63
CA LYS A 60 5.71 2.76 16.22
C LYS A 60 6.97 2.28 15.45
N ILE A 61 6.85 2.07 14.14
CA ILE A 61 7.97 1.63 13.31
C ILE A 61 8.87 2.83 13.03
N PRO A 62 10.20 2.70 13.20
CA PRO A 62 11.13 3.74 12.79
C PRO A 62 11.00 4.07 11.29
N ILE A 63 10.71 5.33 10.99
CA ILE A 63 10.49 5.84 9.61
C ILE A 63 11.66 5.50 8.68
N ARG A 64 12.89 5.36 9.21
CA ARG A 64 14.07 4.95 8.43
C ARG A 64 13.91 3.60 7.75
N PHE A 65 13.29 2.64 8.41
CA PHE A 65 13.02 1.31 7.83
C PHE A 65 11.92 1.40 6.78
N LEU A 66 10.88 2.19 7.05
CA LEU A 66 9.80 2.44 6.10
C LEU A 66 10.34 3.12 4.82
N TYR A 67 11.19 4.14 4.96
CA TYR A 67 11.79 4.86 3.83
C TYR A 67 12.71 3.97 2.98
N GLY A 68 13.49 3.08 3.61
CA GLY A 68 14.34 2.13 2.89
C GLY A 68 13.54 1.21 1.97
N GLY A 69 12.40 0.70 2.44
CA GLY A 69 11.47 -0.10 1.64
C GLY A 69 10.70 0.72 0.62
N LEU A 70 10.23 1.91 0.98
CA LEU A 70 9.39 2.76 0.12
C LEU A 70 10.16 3.51 -0.98
N LYS A 71 11.48 3.66 -0.88
CA LYS A 71 12.28 4.39 -1.87
C LYS A 71 12.04 3.95 -3.33
N PRO A 72 12.12 2.64 -3.71
CA PRO A 72 11.81 2.20 -5.07
C PRO A 72 10.35 2.46 -5.45
N ILE A 73 9.44 2.38 -4.49
CA ILE A 73 8.01 2.55 -4.70
C ILE A 73 7.66 4.01 -4.95
N ILE A 74 8.25 4.95 -4.22
CA ILE A 74 8.07 6.39 -4.45
C ILE A 74 8.50 6.75 -5.87
N TRP A 75 9.59 6.16 -6.35
CA TRP A 75 10.05 6.36 -7.74
C TRP A 75 9.03 5.82 -8.74
N LEU A 76 8.47 4.63 -8.50
CA LEU A 76 7.40 4.06 -9.33
C LEU A 76 6.11 4.90 -9.30
N VAL A 77 5.70 5.40 -8.14
CA VAL A 77 4.50 6.25 -7.98
C VAL A 77 4.67 7.59 -8.72
N LEU A 78 5.87 8.18 -8.67
CA LEU A 78 6.18 9.39 -9.42
C LEU A 78 6.20 9.12 -10.93
N PHE A 79 6.80 8.01 -11.35
CA PHE A 79 6.85 7.62 -12.75
C PHE A 79 5.44 7.38 -13.32
N THR A 80 4.59 6.65 -12.59
CA THR A 80 3.20 6.41 -12.98
C THR A 80 2.37 7.70 -13.02
N PHE A 81 2.60 8.63 -12.09
CA PHE A 81 1.98 9.96 -12.13
C PHE A 81 2.33 10.71 -13.42
N ILE A 82 3.62 10.75 -13.74
CA ILE A 82 4.14 11.40 -14.95
C ILE A 82 3.53 10.74 -16.19
N LEU A 83 3.52 9.41 -16.29
CA LEU A 83 2.90 8.71 -17.42
C LEU A 83 1.43 9.08 -17.56
N GLN A 84 0.67 9.13 -16.46
CA GLN A 84 -0.74 9.47 -16.51
C GLN A 84 -0.96 10.90 -17.01
N LEU A 85 -0.12 11.86 -16.60
CA LEU A 85 -0.18 13.25 -17.06
C LEU A 85 0.03 13.38 -18.58
N PHE A 86 0.93 12.58 -19.17
CA PHE A 86 1.28 12.66 -20.60
C PHE A 86 0.41 11.79 -21.51
N PHE A 87 0.04 10.60 -21.04
CA PHE A 87 -0.68 9.61 -21.86
C PHE A 87 -2.20 9.70 -21.75
N THR A 88 -2.72 10.30 -20.67
CA THR A 88 -4.16 10.41 -20.46
C THR A 88 -4.65 11.74 -20.99
N LYS A 89 -5.36 11.69 -22.11
CA LYS A 89 -5.91 12.86 -22.79
C LYS A 89 -7.42 12.83 -22.64
N GLY A 90 -7.98 13.81 -21.91
CA GLY A 90 -9.41 13.89 -21.67
C GLY A 90 -9.83 15.06 -20.77
N GLY A 91 -11.01 15.62 -21.02
CA GLY A 91 -11.49 16.81 -20.34
C GLY A 91 -10.83 18.11 -20.80
N SER A 92 -10.90 19.14 -19.94
CA SER A 92 -10.39 20.48 -20.24
C SER A 92 -8.85 20.50 -20.28
N LEU A 93 -8.29 21.34 -21.15
CA LEU A 93 -6.85 21.50 -21.27
C LEU A 93 -6.39 22.52 -20.22
N ILE A 94 -5.66 22.06 -19.20
CA ILE A 94 -5.22 22.90 -18.08
C ILE A 94 -3.92 23.62 -18.43
N PHE A 95 -2.98 22.91 -19.06
CA PHE A 95 -1.67 23.44 -19.36
C PHE A 95 -1.19 22.97 -20.72
N HIS A 96 -0.69 23.91 -21.51
CA HIS A 96 -0.10 23.65 -22.82
C HIS A 96 1.30 24.24 -22.82
N TRP A 97 2.29 23.40 -23.13
CA TRP A 97 3.64 23.88 -23.40
C TRP A 97 4.26 23.03 -24.53
N GLY A 98 4.23 23.57 -25.74
CA GLY A 98 4.70 22.87 -26.95
C GLY A 98 3.97 21.52 -27.18
N PRO A 99 4.68 20.38 -27.31
CA PRO A 99 4.08 19.07 -27.51
C PRO A 99 3.43 18.49 -26.23
N VAL A 100 3.71 19.10 -25.07
CA VAL A 100 3.18 18.66 -23.77
C VAL A 100 1.82 19.32 -23.55
N LYS A 101 0.77 18.49 -23.56
CA LYS A 101 -0.59 18.90 -23.23
C LYS A 101 -1.02 18.15 -21.97
N ILE A 102 -1.29 18.90 -20.91
CA ILE A 102 -1.79 18.35 -19.65
C ILE A 102 -3.29 18.58 -19.60
N TYR A 103 -4.00 17.48 -19.46
CA TYR A 103 -5.45 17.42 -19.42
C TYR A 103 -5.94 17.26 -17.98
N GLU A 104 -7.12 17.80 -17.68
CA GLU A 104 -7.74 17.71 -16.36
C GLU A 104 -7.96 16.27 -15.90
N GLU A 105 -8.42 15.39 -16.79
CA GLU A 105 -8.59 13.98 -16.45
C GLU A 105 -7.25 13.28 -16.20
N GLY A 106 -6.22 13.63 -16.97
CA GLY A 106 -4.87 13.08 -16.76
C GLY A 106 -4.30 13.48 -15.39
N LEU A 107 -4.55 14.72 -14.96
CA LEU A 107 -4.18 15.17 -13.62
C LEU A 107 -4.97 14.43 -12.53
N LYS A 108 -6.30 14.37 -12.63
CA LYS A 108 -7.16 13.69 -11.64
C LYS A 108 -6.82 12.21 -11.52
N MET A 109 -6.77 11.52 -12.65
CA MET A 109 -6.48 10.09 -12.70
C MET A 109 -5.05 9.80 -12.26
N GLY A 110 -4.10 10.68 -12.59
CA GLY A 110 -2.72 10.59 -12.13
C GLY A 110 -2.65 10.64 -10.61
N ILE A 111 -3.28 11.64 -10.00
CA ILE A 111 -3.31 11.79 -8.54
C ILE A 111 -3.95 10.55 -7.90
N PHE A 112 -5.10 10.10 -8.37
CA PHE A 112 -5.83 8.98 -7.74
C PHE A 112 -5.12 7.63 -7.89
N ILE A 113 -4.52 7.34 -9.05
CA ILE A 113 -3.77 6.09 -9.26
C ILE A 113 -2.48 6.10 -8.44
N SER A 114 -1.74 7.21 -8.46
CA SER A 114 -0.51 7.35 -7.68
C SER A 114 -0.77 7.23 -6.17
N LEU A 115 -1.81 7.88 -5.65
CA LEU A 115 -2.23 7.72 -4.27
C LEU A 115 -2.66 6.28 -3.94
N ARG A 116 -3.41 5.62 -4.85
CA ARG A 116 -3.84 4.23 -4.68
C ARG A 116 -2.66 3.29 -4.51
N PHE A 117 -1.68 3.36 -5.41
CA PHE A 117 -0.46 2.53 -5.31
C PHE A 117 0.33 2.86 -4.05
N PHE A 118 0.49 4.15 -3.74
CA PHE A 118 1.21 4.57 -2.55
C PHE A 118 0.60 3.96 -1.27
N PHE A 119 -0.70 4.12 -1.04
CA PHE A 119 -1.36 3.62 0.16
C PHE A 119 -1.42 2.08 0.23
N LEU A 120 -1.65 1.40 -0.89
CA LEU A 120 -1.59 -0.06 -0.96
C LEU A 120 -0.24 -0.59 -0.48
N ILE A 121 0.83 -0.02 -1.03
CA ILE A 121 2.16 -0.51 -0.74
C ILE A 121 2.60 -0.12 0.67
N LEU A 122 2.17 1.04 1.16
CA LEU A 122 2.40 1.47 2.53
C LEU A 122 1.81 0.48 3.55
N MET A 123 0.55 0.08 3.36
CA MET A 123 -0.11 -0.86 4.27
C MET A 123 0.44 -2.29 4.16
N THR A 124 0.76 -2.75 2.96
CA THR A 124 1.42 -4.06 2.79
C THR A 124 2.81 -4.06 3.43
N SER A 125 3.59 -2.98 3.27
CA SER A 125 4.90 -2.85 3.91
C SER A 125 4.78 -2.86 5.43
N LEU A 126 3.76 -2.21 5.98
CA LEU A 126 3.45 -2.26 7.41
C LEU A 126 3.20 -3.70 7.86
N LEU A 127 2.40 -4.49 7.14
CA LEU A 127 2.21 -5.92 7.46
C LEU A 127 3.52 -6.71 7.47
N THR A 128 4.30 -6.59 6.40
CA THR A 128 5.56 -7.34 6.25
C THR A 128 6.57 -6.99 7.34
N LEU A 129 6.53 -5.75 7.85
CA LEU A 129 7.42 -5.31 8.93
C LEU A 129 6.89 -5.69 10.33
N THR A 130 5.57 -5.77 10.50
CA THR A 130 4.90 -6.02 11.80
C THR A 130 4.43 -7.45 12.03
N THR A 131 4.59 -8.34 11.06
CA THR A 131 4.22 -9.76 11.16
C THR A 131 5.34 -10.61 10.57
N THR A 132 5.73 -11.66 11.27
CA THR A 132 6.77 -12.56 10.80
C THR A 132 6.26 -13.43 9.63
N PRO A 133 7.14 -13.89 8.72
CA PRO A 133 6.73 -14.74 7.60
C PRO A 133 6.00 -16.04 8.02
N ILE A 134 6.36 -16.58 9.20
CA ILE A 134 5.73 -17.78 9.76
C ILE A 134 4.29 -17.46 10.17
N GLU A 135 4.08 -16.37 10.93
CA GLU A 135 2.75 -15.91 11.33
C GLU A 135 1.84 -15.56 10.14
N ILE A 136 2.41 -15.06 9.04
CA ILE A 136 1.64 -14.83 7.80
C ILE A 136 1.15 -16.17 7.25
N THR A 137 2.02 -17.19 7.20
CA THR A 137 1.68 -18.53 6.71
C THR A 137 0.62 -19.20 7.59
N ASP A 138 0.82 -19.21 8.91
CA ASP A 138 -0.13 -19.79 9.87
C ASP A 138 -1.49 -19.06 9.84
N GLY A 139 -1.44 -17.74 9.69
CA GLY A 139 -2.62 -16.91 9.52
C GLY A 139 -3.40 -17.28 8.25
N LEU A 140 -2.69 -17.46 7.14
CA LEU A 140 -3.27 -17.84 5.86
C LEU A 140 -3.87 -19.25 5.90
N GLU A 141 -3.15 -20.24 6.45
CA GLU A 141 -3.65 -21.61 6.62
C GLU A 141 -4.98 -21.61 7.38
N THR A 142 -5.05 -20.83 8.46
CA THR A 142 -6.29 -20.74 9.24
C THR A 142 -7.42 -20.07 8.46
N LEU A 143 -7.13 -19.02 7.70
CA LEU A 143 -8.14 -18.36 6.86
C LEU A 143 -8.64 -19.26 5.73
N LEU A 144 -7.80 -20.20 5.26
CA LEU A 144 -8.13 -21.13 4.19
C LEU A 144 -8.78 -22.43 4.69
N ASN A 145 -8.71 -22.76 6.00
CA ASN A 145 -9.42 -23.92 6.59
C ASN A 145 -10.89 -24.12 6.16
N PRO A 146 -11.76 -23.11 6.01
CA PRO A 146 -13.13 -23.33 5.50
C PRO A 146 -13.18 -23.93 4.08
N LEU A 147 -12.15 -23.71 3.25
CA LEU A 147 -12.05 -24.31 1.90
C LEU A 147 -11.75 -25.80 1.94
N LYS A 148 -11.29 -26.34 3.08
CA LYS A 148 -11.15 -27.79 3.30
C LYS A 148 -12.48 -28.53 3.10
N LYS A 149 -13.61 -27.86 3.36
CA LYS A 149 -14.95 -28.40 3.10
C LYS A 149 -15.21 -28.71 1.62
N VAL A 150 -14.49 -28.04 0.71
CA VAL A 150 -14.56 -28.23 -0.74
C VAL A 150 -13.43 -29.14 -1.25
N ARG A 151 -12.76 -29.89 -0.36
CA ARG A 151 -11.60 -30.76 -0.65
C ARG A 151 -10.40 -30.02 -1.27
N PHE A 152 -10.26 -28.73 -0.95
CA PHE A 152 -9.08 -27.97 -1.35
C PHE A 152 -7.85 -28.45 -0.52
N PRO A 153 -6.67 -28.63 -1.13
CA PRO A 153 -5.45 -29.02 -0.42
C PRO A 153 -4.87 -27.81 0.32
N VAL A 154 -5.43 -27.54 1.49
CA VAL A 154 -4.89 -26.62 2.51
C VAL A 154 -4.32 -27.45 3.65
#